data_AF-C9YBG6-F1
#
_entry.id   AF-C9YBG6-F1
#
_cell.length_a   1.000
_cell.length_b   1.000
_cell.length_c   1.000
_cell.angle_alpha   90.00
_cell.angle_beta   90.00
_cell.angle_gamma   90.00
#
_symmetry.space_group_name_H-M   'P 1'
#
loop_
_entity.id
_entity.type
_entity.pdbx_description
1 polymer ?
#
loop_
_entity_poly.entity_id
_entity_poly.type
_entity_poly.pdbx_seq_one_letter_code
_entity_poly.pdbx_strand_id
1 'polypeptide(L)'
;MCKPDEAWWEKGLLTLPSLITSIAALILSGLAYKYNRAKDQRARKQSISDDFWLRKVVSPVAIEPFVKFVISLSSTLPSTTSSAEDTKKFWAAGTTNFGEFSASFFNLELISADLHKEVAGLLEAMEDEFSDYCGALQQYLNDNTQPVPDHKQTLLNLGKTSRAMMQAIAKFQANVGDD
;
A
#
# COMPACT_ATOMS: atom_id res chain seq x y z
N MET A 1 12.61 8.09 82.69
CA MET A 1 11.85 8.46 81.49
C MET A 1 12.14 7.42 80.41
N CYS A 2 11.29 6.40 80.27
CA CYS A 2 11.42 5.40 79.22
C CYS A 2 10.93 6.02 77.90
N LYS A 3 11.75 5.97 76.85
CA LYS A 3 11.29 6.28 75.49
C LYS A 3 10.38 5.14 75.03
N PRO A 4 9.23 5.42 74.39
CA PRO A 4 8.40 4.35 73.86
C PRO A 4 9.14 3.72 72.68
N ASP A 5 9.17 2.39 72.64
CA ASP A 5 9.66 1.63 71.51
C ASP A 5 8.86 2.03 70.26
N GLU A 6 9.56 2.52 69.23
CA GLU A 6 8.95 2.86 67.95
C GLU A 6 8.23 1.62 67.40
N ALA A 7 6.92 1.73 67.23
CA ALA A 7 6.08 0.63 66.79
C ALA A 7 6.56 0.15 65.41
N TRP A 8 6.83 -1.16 65.28
CA TRP A 8 7.24 -1.79 64.03
C TRP A 8 6.36 -1.45 62.80
N TRP A 9 5.11 -1.07 63.04
CA TRP A 9 4.16 -0.56 62.04
C TRP A 9 4.59 0.78 61.40
N GLU A 10 5.29 1.66 62.12
CA GLU A 10 5.77 2.95 61.58
C GLU A 10 6.89 2.74 60.54
N LYS A 11 7.76 1.73 60.76
CA LYS A 11 8.79 1.32 59.79
C LYS A 11 8.20 0.60 58.57
N GLY A 12 7.09 -0.12 58.75
CA GLY A 12 6.32 -0.72 57.66
C GLY A 12 5.64 0.31 56.76
N LEU A 13 5.07 1.37 57.33
CA LEU A 13 4.40 2.46 56.60
C LEU A 13 5.37 3.27 55.73
N LEU A 14 6.60 3.48 56.17
CA LEU A 14 7.63 4.20 55.41
C LEU A 14 8.20 3.41 54.22
N THR A 15 8.15 2.07 54.27
CA THR A 15 8.70 1.17 53.24
C THR A 15 7.65 0.63 52.27
N LEU A 16 6.36 0.72 52.62
CA LEU A 16 5.23 0.38 51.75
C LEU A 16 5.25 1.09 50.38
N PRO A 17 5.49 2.41 50.29
CA PRO A 17 5.52 3.11 49.00
C PRO A 17 6.65 2.62 48.08
N SER A 18 7.84 2.37 48.63
CA SER A 18 8.99 1.89 47.84
C SER A 18 8.83 0.43 47.40
N LEU A 19 8.12 -0.39 48.17
CA LEU A 19 7.77 -1.76 47.80
C LEU A 19 6.73 -1.77 46.67
N ILE A 20 5.71 -0.92 46.76
CA ILE A 20 4.68 -0.77 45.72
C ILE A 20 5.31 -0.25 44.41
N THR A 21 6.17 0.77 44.47
CA THR A 21 6.84 1.27 43.27
C THR A 21 7.79 0.24 42.66
N SER A 22 8.48 -0.56 43.48
CA SER A 22 9.34 -1.64 42.99
C SER A 22 8.55 -2.77 42.32
N ILE A 23 7.39 -3.14 42.86
CA ILE A 23 6.49 -4.12 42.25
C ILE A 23 5.90 -3.57 40.95
N ALA A 24 5.44 -2.32 40.94
CA ALA A 24 4.94 -1.67 39.74
C ALA A 24 6.03 -1.58 38.65
N ALA A 25 7.27 -1.26 39.03
CA ALA A 25 8.41 -1.25 38.11
C ALA A 25 8.73 -2.64 37.57
N LEU A 26 8.62 -3.70 38.37
CA LEU A 26 8.79 -5.09 37.94
C LEU A 26 7.71 -5.51 36.94
N ILE A 27 6.45 -5.15 37.19
CA ILE A 27 5.33 -5.43 36.29
C ILE A 27 5.52 -4.67 34.97
N LEU A 28 5.83 -3.38 35.03
CA LEU A 28 6.07 -2.56 33.84
C LEU A 28 7.28 -3.05 33.05
N SER A 29 8.35 -3.49 33.73
CA SER A 29 9.53 -4.07 33.08
C SER A 29 9.22 -5.42 32.42
N GLY A 30 8.39 -6.26 33.05
CA GLY A 30 7.93 -7.52 32.45
C GLY A 30 7.05 -7.30 31.22
N LEU A 31 6.12 -6.34 31.29
CA LEU A 31 5.30 -5.93 30.16
C LEU A 31 6.13 -5.32 29.03
N ALA A 32 7.09 -4.45 29.37
CA ALA A 32 8.01 -3.84 28.42
C ALA A 32 8.93 -4.88 27.77
N TYR A 33 9.43 -5.86 28.53
CA TYR A 33 10.24 -6.96 27.99
C TYR A 33 9.44 -7.84 27.04
N LYS A 34 8.20 -8.22 27.40
CA LYS A 34 7.32 -8.99 26.52
C LYS A 34 6.97 -8.22 25.25
N TYR A 35 6.69 -6.93 25.37
CA TYR A 35 6.42 -6.03 24.25
C TYR A 35 7.65 -5.87 23.34
N ASN A 36 8.82 -5.57 23.91
CA ASN A 36 10.07 -5.43 23.16
C ASN A 36 10.50 -6.73 22.51
N ARG A 37 10.29 -7.88 23.16
CA ARG A 37 10.58 -9.19 22.58
C ARG A 37 9.64 -9.51 21.40
N ALA A 38 8.35 -9.20 21.52
CA ALA A 38 7.40 -9.34 20.41
C ALA A 38 7.73 -8.37 19.26
N LYS A 39 8.13 -7.13 19.58
CA LYS A 39 8.57 -6.13 18.62
C LYS A 39 9.86 -6.55 17.91
N ASP A 40 10.85 -7.05 18.65
CA ASP A 40 12.13 -7.51 18.11
C ASP A 40 11.96 -8.79 17.28
N GLN A 41 11.03 -9.68 17.65
CA GLN A 41 10.69 -10.83 16.82
C GLN A 41 10.05 -10.40 15.50
N ARG A 42 9.12 -9.43 15.51
CA ARG A 42 8.57 -8.83 14.28
C ARG A 42 9.65 -8.12 13.45
N ALA A 43 10.52 -7.34 14.08
CA ALA A 43 11.60 -6.62 13.40
C ALA A 43 12.68 -7.54 12.82
N ARG A 44 12.89 -8.73 13.41
CA ARG A 44 13.81 -9.76 12.88
C ARG A 44 13.19 -10.64 11.79
N LYS A 45 11.86 -10.78 11.76
CA LYS A 45 11.13 -11.53 10.73
C LYS A 45 10.83 -10.69 9.48
N GLN A 46 10.73 -9.37 9.62
CA GLN A 46 10.72 -8.45 8.49
C GLN A 46 12.07 -8.59 7.78
N SER A 47 12.11 -9.39 6.71
CA SER A 47 13.29 -9.56 5.86
C SER A 47 13.74 -8.18 5.42
N ILE A 48 14.85 -7.70 6.00
CA ILE A 48 15.46 -6.42 5.65
C ILE A 48 15.71 -6.35 4.13
N SER A 49 15.91 -7.51 3.49
CA SER A 49 16.02 -7.65 2.04
C SER A 49 14.72 -7.31 1.31
N ASP A 50 13.57 -7.84 1.72
CA ASP A 50 12.32 -7.68 0.97
C ASP A 50 11.71 -6.28 1.13
N ASP A 51 11.80 -5.70 2.35
CA ASP A 51 11.47 -4.28 2.57
C ASP A 51 12.44 -3.34 1.82
N PHE A 52 13.71 -3.75 1.67
CA PHE A 52 14.68 -3.03 0.85
C PHE A 52 14.32 -3.10 -0.64
N TRP A 53 14.04 -4.27 -1.21
CA TRP A 53 13.67 -4.41 -2.62
C TRP A 53 12.39 -3.63 -2.95
N LEU A 54 11.37 -3.68 -2.08
CA LEU A 54 10.17 -2.88 -2.27
C LEU A 54 10.44 -1.37 -2.16
N ARG A 55 11.08 -0.90 -1.09
CA ARG A 55 11.27 0.55 -0.87
C ARG A 55 12.33 1.17 -1.78
N LYS A 56 13.35 0.42 -2.19
CA LYS A 56 14.53 0.94 -2.91
C LYS A 56 14.59 0.55 -4.39
N VAL A 57 13.94 -0.53 -4.80
CA VAL A 57 13.98 -1.00 -6.19
C VAL A 57 12.62 -0.89 -6.85
N VAL A 58 11.59 -1.52 -6.31
CA VAL A 58 10.27 -1.55 -6.96
C VAL A 58 9.51 -0.23 -6.82
N SER A 59 9.60 0.45 -5.67
CA SER A 59 8.89 1.72 -5.46
C SER A 59 9.33 2.82 -6.43
N PRO A 60 10.62 3.14 -6.60
CA PRO A 60 11.05 4.18 -7.54
C PRO A 60 10.93 3.78 -9.02
N VAL A 61 11.03 2.48 -9.34
CA VAL A 61 11.02 1.99 -10.73
C VAL A 61 9.61 1.74 -11.27
N ALA A 62 8.71 1.21 -10.44
CA ALA A 62 7.38 0.78 -10.90
C ALA A 62 6.24 1.57 -10.22
N ILE A 63 6.24 1.65 -8.88
CA ILE A 63 5.08 2.18 -8.14
C ILE A 63 4.94 3.70 -8.31
N GLU A 64 6.03 4.47 -8.12
CA GLU A 64 5.97 5.93 -8.23
C GLU A 64 5.62 6.40 -9.65
N PRO A 65 6.24 5.86 -10.72
CA PRO A 65 5.84 6.19 -12.09
C PRO A 65 4.39 5.78 -12.39
N PHE A 66 3.95 4.63 -11.88
CA PHE A 66 2.56 4.17 -12.05
C PHE A 66 1.55 5.12 -11.39
N VAL A 67 1.79 5.56 -10.15
CA VAL A 67 0.91 6.52 -9.48
C VAL A 67 0.84 7.85 -10.24
N LYS A 68 1.98 8.34 -10.75
CA LYS A 68 2.00 9.55 -11.61
C LYS A 68 1.19 9.34 -12.89
N PHE A 69 1.32 8.18 -13.51
CA PHE A 69 0.52 7.82 -14.69
C PHE A 69 -0.97 7.78 -14.37
N VAL A 70 -1.41 7.15 -13.28
CA VAL A 70 -2.84 7.11 -12.90
C VAL A 70 -3.40 8.51 -12.65
N ILE A 71 -2.65 9.38 -11.97
CA ILE A 71 -3.05 10.79 -11.77
C ILE A 71 -3.17 11.52 -13.11
N SER A 72 -2.19 11.35 -14.00
CA SER A 72 -2.23 11.92 -15.34
C SER A 72 -3.42 11.39 -16.13
N LEU A 73 -3.64 10.08 -16.14
CA LEU A 73 -4.73 9.39 -16.83
C LEU A 73 -6.08 9.95 -16.35
N SER A 74 -6.26 10.10 -15.04
CA SER A 74 -7.51 10.60 -14.46
C SER A 74 -7.82 12.05 -14.85
N SER A 75 -6.81 12.87 -15.14
CA SER A 75 -6.98 14.27 -15.53
C SER A 75 -7.00 14.51 -17.04
N THR A 76 -6.48 13.57 -17.82
CA THR A 76 -6.30 13.70 -19.27
C THR A 76 -7.15 12.73 -20.09
N LEU A 77 -7.97 11.89 -19.43
CA LEU A 77 -8.87 10.95 -20.11
C LEU A 77 -9.76 11.69 -21.12
N PRO A 78 -9.66 11.37 -22.43
CA PRO A 78 -10.44 11.99 -23.48
C PRO A 78 -11.93 11.88 -23.20
N SER A 79 -12.71 12.81 -23.74
CA SER A 79 -14.16 12.79 -23.62
C SER A 79 -14.80 13.04 -24.98
N THR A 80 -16.13 13.15 -25.03
CA THR A 80 -16.86 13.41 -26.27
C THR A 80 -16.49 14.76 -26.92
N THR A 81 -15.79 15.65 -26.22
CA THR A 81 -15.30 16.92 -26.79
C THR A 81 -13.92 16.79 -27.45
N SER A 82 -13.26 15.65 -27.31
CA SER A 82 -11.93 15.39 -27.90
C SER A 82 -12.04 15.03 -29.38
N SER A 83 -10.98 15.29 -30.16
CA SER A 83 -10.93 14.83 -31.55
C SER A 83 -10.67 13.32 -31.62
N ALA A 84 -11.15 12.67 -32.68
CA ALA A 84 -10.90 11.24 -32.91
C ALA A 84 -9.40 10.93 -33.09
N GLU A 85 -8.65 11.86 -33.68
CA GLU A 85 -7.21 11.70 -33.90
C GLU A 85 -6.42 11.83 -32.58
N ASP A 86 -6.78 12.78 -31.72
CA ASP A 86 -6.15 12.94 -30.40
C ASP A 86 -6.48 11.75 -29.50
N THR A 87 -7.72 11.25 -29.54
CA THR A 87 -8.14 10.06 -28.80
C THR A 87 -7.33 8.83 -29.25
N LYS A 88 -7.08 8.68 -30.56
CA LYS A 88 -6.24 7.59 -31.09
C LYS A 88 -4.78 7.69 -30.63
N LYS A 89 -4.19 8.89 -30.66
CA LYS A 89 -2.82 9.13 -30.18
C LYS A 89 -2.71 8.85 -28.69
N PHE A 90 -3.71 9.29 -27.91
CA PHE A 90 -3.79 9.05 -26.49
C PHE A 90 -3.90 7.56 -26.16
N TRP A 91 -4.76 6.83 -26.88
CA TRP A 91 -4.91 5.40 -26.71
C TRP A 91 -3.59 4.65 -26.96
N ALA A 92 -2.92 4.93 -28.08
CA ALA A 92 -1.62 4.31 -28.41
C ALA A 92 -0.53 4.62 -27.36
N ALA A 93 -0.48 5.85 -26.86
CA ALA A 93 0.44 6.23 -25.78
C ALA A 93 0.10 5.51 -24.47
N GLY A 94 -1.19 5.38 -24.14
CA GLY A 94 -1.68 4.64 -22.98
C GLY A 94 -1.27 3.17 -23.01
N THR A 95 -1.52 2.46 -24.11
CA THR A 95 -1.12 1.06 -24.29
C THR A 95 0.40 0.87 -24.18
N THR A 96 1.19 1.81 -24.72
CA THR A 96 2.66 1.77 -24.57
C THR A 96 3.06 1.86 -23.09
N ASN A 97 2.47 2.79 -22.34
CA ASN A 97 2.74 2.94 -20.90
C ASN A 97 2.33 1.68 -20.11
N PHE A 98 1.18 1.06 -20.43
CA PHE A 98 0.77 -0.20 -19.77
C PHE A 98 1.79 -1.33 -20.01
N GLY A 99 2.33 -1.44 -21.24
CA GLY A 99 3.42 -2.37 -21.54
C GLY A 99 4.70 -2.10 -20.72
N GLU A 100 5.09 -0.83 -20.58
CA GLU A 100 6.23 -0.44 -19.74
C GLU A 100 5.99 -0.76 -18.25
N PHE A 101 4.77 -0.55 -17.74
CA PHE A 101 4.42 -0.91 -16.37
C PHE A 101 4.42 -2.42 -16.15
N SER A 102 3.91 -3.20 -17.10
CA SER A 102 3.95 -4.66 -17.03
C SER A 102 5.40 -5.17 -16.88
N ALA A 103 6.31 -4.66 -17.71
CA ALA A 103 7.73 -4.97 -17.60
C ALA A 103 8.34 -4.48 -16.27
N SER A 104 7.94 -3.31 -15.79
CA SER A 104 8.48 -2.72 -14.55
C SER A 104 8.01 -3.47 -13.30
N PHE A 105 6.76 -3.94 -13.29
CA PHE A 105 6.18 -4.74 -12.21
C PHE A 105 6.65 -6.19 -12.22
N PHE A 106 7.28 -6.68 -13.29
CA PHE A 106 7.96 -7.98 -13.30
C PHE A 106 9.02 -8.09 -12.19
N ASN A 107 9.62 -6.96 -11.77
CA ASN A 107 10.55 -6.94 -10.64
C ASN A 107 9.92 -7.40 -9.31
N LEU A 108 8.59 -7.37 -9.18
CA LEU A 108 7.89 -7.94 -8.02
C LEU A 108 8.08 -9.46 -7.94
N GLU A 109 8.29 -10.16 -9.05
CA GLU A 109 8.49 -11.61 -9.08
C GLU A 109 9.75 -12.02 -8.29
N LEU A 110 10.76 -11.15 -8.25
CA LEU A 110 11.97 -11.35 -7.46
C LEU A 110 11.72 -11.31 -5.94
N ILE A 111 10.58 -10.75 -5.52
CA ILE A 111 10.19 -10.59 -4.12
C ILE A 111 9.10 -11.61 -3.77
N SER A 112 8.05 -11.69 -4.59
CA SER A 112 6.95 -12.63 -4.44
C SER A 112 6.25 -12.85 -5.78
N ALA A 113 6.23 -14.10 -6.24
CA ALA A 113 5.51 -14.51 -7.44
C ALA A 113 3.99 -14.30 -7.30
N ASP A 114 3.43 -14.51 -6.10
CA ASP A 114 2.01 -14.31 -5.83
C ASP A 114 1.63 -12.82 -5.91
N LEU A 115 2.46 -11.94 -5.34
CA LEU A 115 2.25 -10.49 -5.45
C LEU A 115 2.36 -10.02 -6.90
N HIS A 116 3.34 -10.52 -7.65
CA HIS A 116 3.49 -10.21 -9.07
C HIS A 116 2.22 -10.62 -9.84
N LYS A 117 1.73 -11.84 -9.63
CA LYS A 117 0.52 -12.34 -10.31
C LYS A 117 -0.73 -11.51 -9.97
N GLU A 118 -0.90 -11.12 -8.71
CA GLU A 118 -2.02 -10.27 -8.27
C GLU A 118 -1.93 -8.88 -8.92
N VAL A 119 -0.75 -8.25 -8.90
CA VAL A 119 -0.53 -6.93 -9.52
C VAL A 119 -0.67 -6.98 -11.04
N ALA A 120 -0.14 -8.00 -11.70
CA ALA A 120 -0.26 -8.18 -13.15
C ALA A 120 -1.72 -8.30 -13.59
N GLY A 121 -2.53 -9.11 -12.89
CA GLY A 121 -3.96 -9.24 -13.20
C GLY A 121 -4.74 -7.94 -12.97
N LEU A 122 -4.36 -7.13 -11.97
CA LEU A 122 -4.95 -5.81 -11.76
C LEU A 122 -4.51 -4.80 -12.82
N LEU A 123 -3.28 -4.89 -13.32
CA LEU A 123 -2.80 -4.04 -14.41
C LEU A 123 -3.53 -4.35 -15.71
N GLU A 124 -3.67 -5.63 -16.05
CA GLU A 124 -4.42 -6.11 -17.21
C GLU A 124 -5.88 -5.64 -17.16
N ALA A 125 -6.57 -5.82 -16.02
CA ALA A 125 -7.93 -5.33 -15.85
C ALA A 125 -8.06 -3.80 -16.00
N MET A 126 -7.00 -3.04 -15.67
CA MET A 126 -6.96 -1.59 -15.86
C MET A 126 -6.74 -1.21 -17.33
N GLU A 127 -5.90 -1.95 -18.05
CA GLU A 127 -5.66 -1.80 -19.48
C GLU A 127 -6.90 -2.16 -20.32
N ASP A 128 -7.63 -3.21 -19.92
CA ASP A 128 -8.88 -3.62 -20.56
C ASP A 128 -9.93 -2.52 -20.45
N GLU A 129 -10.20 -2.03 -19.23
CA GLU A 129 -11.17 -0.94 -18.99
C GLU A 129 -10.79 0.34 -19.76
N PHE A 130 -9.50 0.66 -19.82
CA PHE A 130 -8.99 1.78 -20.61
C PHE A 130 -9.22 1.59 -22.11
N SER A 131 -8.91 0.41 -22.64
CA SER A 131 -9.03 0.09 -24.06
C SER A 131 -10.48 0.01 -24.50
N ASP A 132 -11.36 -0.55 -23.68
CA ASP A 132 -12.80 -0.58 -23.92
C ASP A 132 -13.38 0.83 -24.03
N TYR A 133 -13.01 1.72 -23.09
CA TYR A 133 -13.42 3.12 -23.13
C TYR A 133 -12.91 3.84 -24.37
N CYS A 134 -11.61 3.78 -24.65
CA CYS A 134 -11.00 4.45 -25.79
C CYS A 134 -11.53 3.91 -27.13
N GLY A 135 -11.75 2.59 -27.23
CA GLY A 135 -12.34 1.96 -28.40
C GLY A 135 -13.78 2.41 -28.64
N ALA A 136 -14.62 2.40 -27.60
CA ALA A 136 -16.00 2.88 -27.68
C ALA A 136 -16.07 4.37 -28.02
N LEU A 137 -15.21 5.19 -27.40
CA LEU A 137 -15.15 6.63 -27.67
C LEU A 137 -14.71 6.91 -29.12
N GLN A 138 -13.74 6.16 -29.64
CA GLN A 138 -13.29 6.31 -31.02
C GLN A 138 -14.38 5.92 -32.03
N GLN A 139 -15.14 4.85 -31.76
CA GLN A 139 -16.28 4.46 -32.60
C GLN A 139 -17.40 5.52 -32.57
N TYR A 140 -17.68 6.09 -31.39
CA TYR A 140 -18.63 7.19 -31.26
C TYR A 140 -18.18 8.44 -32.05
N LEU A 141 -16.92 8.86 -31.90
CA LEU A 141 -16.39 10.06 -32.55
C LEU A 141 -16.26 9.94 -34.08
N ASN A 142 -16.01 8.73 -34.60
CA ASN A 142 -15.88 8.50 -36.04
C ASN A 142 -17.24 8.31 -36.72
N ASP A 143 -18.08 7.43 -36.18
CA ASP A 143 -19.23 6.89 -36.91
C ASP A 143 -20.58 7.14 -36.19
N ASN A 144 -20.59 7.68 -34.96
CA ASN A 144 -21.78 7.81 -34.09
C ASN A 144 -22.56 6.48 -33.89
N THR A 145 -21.90 5.34 -34.06
CA THR A 145 -22.54 4.00 -34.07
C THR A 145 -22.71 3.39 -32.68
N GLN A 146 -21.87 3.79 -31.73
CA GLN A 146 -21.92 3.35 -30.32
C GLN A 146 -22.61 4.39 -29.44
N PRO A 147 -23.26 3.98 -28.33
CA PRO A 147 -23.67 4.92 -27.29
C PRO A 147 -22.44 5.63 -26.69
N VAL A 148 -22.66 6.86 -26.20
CA VAL A 148 -21.61 7.63 -25.51
C VAL A 148 -21.06 6.80 -24.35
N PRO A 149 -19.75 6.50 -24.32
CA PRO A 149 -19.17 5.75 -23.22
C PRO A 149 -19.18 6.60 -21.93
N ASP A 150 -19.47 5.96 -20.79
CA ASP A 150 -19.60 6.65 -19.51
C ASP A 150 -18.21 6.97 -18.93
N HIS A 151 -17.73 8.18 -19.26
CA HIS A 151 -16.46 8.72 -18.78
C HIS A 151 -16.33 8.70 -17.25
N LYS A 152 -17.41 8.99 -16.52
CA LYS A 152 -17.39 9.03 -15.05
C LYS A 152 -17.25 7.63 -14.47
N GLN A 153 -17.97 6.67 -15.02
CA GLN A 153 -17.88 5.28 -14.57
C GLN A 153 -16.50 4.68 -14.87
N THR A 154 -15.93 4.95 -16.04
CA THR A 154 -14.57 4.52 -16.38
C THR A 154 -13.54 5.10 -15.42
N LEU A 155 -13.61 6.40 -15.10
CA LEU A 155 -12.71 6.99 -14.10
C LEU A 155 -12.84 6.35 -12.71
N LEU A 156 -14.05 5.98 -12.30
CA LEU A 156 -14.28 5.28 -11.04
C LEU A 156 -13.68 3.86 -11.07
N ASN A 157 -13.84 3.14 -12.18
CA ASN A 157 -13.29 1.79 -12.36
C ASN A 157 -11.76 1.81 -12.37
N LEU A 158 -11.15 2.68 -13.17
CA LEU A 158 -9.68 2.87 -13.21
C LEU A 158 -9.12 3.25 -11.83
N GLY A 159 -9.80 4.16 -11.12
CA GLY A 159 -9.43 4.55 -9.76
C GLY A 159 -9.57 3.41 -8.75
N LYS A 160 -10.59 2.55 -8.89
CA LYS A 160 -10.80 1.37 -8.04
C LYS A 160 -9.69 0.35 -8.26
N THR A 161 -9.35 0.05 -9.51
CA THR A 161 -8.31 -0.93 -9.86
C THR A 161 -6.93 -0.45 -9.43
N SER A 162 -6.60 0.83 -9.63
CA SER A 162 -5.36 1.41 -9.11
C SER A 162 -5.26 1.34 -7.58
N ARG A 163 -6.35 1.64 -6.86
CA ARG A 163 -6.37 1.49 -5.39
C ARG A 163 -6.21 0.04 -4.95
N ALA A 164 -6.85 -0.90 -5.64
CA ALA A 164 -6.71 -2.32 -5.34
C ALA A 164 -5.25 -2.79 -5.51
N MET A 165 -4.57 -2.33 -6.57
CA MET A 165 -3.16 -2.62 -6.79
C MET A 165 -2.28 -2.07 -5.66
N MET A 166 -2.50 -0.81 -5.27
CA MET A 166 -1.77 -0.21 -4.14
C MET A 166 -2.07 -0.90 -2.81
N GLN A 167 -3.29 -1.40 -2.60
CA GLN A 167 -3.67 -2.16 -1.42
C GLN A 167 -3.02 -3.55 -1.39
N ALA A 168 -2.92 -4.24 -2.53
CA ALA A 168 -2.21 -5.52 -2.62
C ALA A 168 -0.74 -5.36 -2.23
N ILE A 169 -0.08 -4.32 -2.77
CA ILE A 169 1.31 -3.98 -2.43
C ILE A 169 1.45 -3.60 -0.95
N ALA A 170 0.54 -2.77 -0.42
CA ALA A 170 0.58 -2.36 0.99
C ALA A 170 0.30 -3.53 1.95
N LYS A 171 -0.61 -4.45 1.59
CA LYS A 171 -0.90 -5.66 2.36
C LYS A 171 0.31 -6.58 2.39
N PHE A 172 0.99 -6.75 1.26
CA PHE A 172 2.25 -7.48 1.22
C PHE A 172 3.28 -6.81 2.13
N GLN A 173 3.49 -5.48 2.03
CA GLN A 173 4.40 -4.75 2.93
C GLN A 173 4.07 -4.91 4.42
N ALA A 174 2.79 -4.99 4.78
CA ALA A 174 2.35 -5.20 6.16
C ALA A 174 2.61 -6.64 6.66
N ASN A 175 2.61 -7.62 5.75
CA ASN A 175 2.74 -9.05 6.05
C ASN A 175 4.15 -9.61 5.82
N VAL A 176 5.07 -8.85 5.23
CA VAL A 176 6.50 -9.19 5.14
C VAL A 176 7.04 -9.33 6.57
N GLY A 177 7.05 -10.57 7.07
CA GLY A 177 7.50 -10.95 8.41
C GLY A 177 6.49 -11.70 9.30
N ASP A 178 5.34 -12.14 8.78
CA ASP A 178 4.40 -13.00 9.54
C ASP A 178 4.47 -14.50 9.20
N ASP A 179 5.29 -14.92 8.22
CA ASP A 179 5.63 -16.32 7.98
C ASP A 179 6.70 -16.85 8.97
#